data_AF-W1WCA9-F1
#
_entry.id   AF-W1WCA9-F1
#
_cell.length_a   1.000
_cell.length_b   1.000
_cell.length_c   1.000
_cell.angle_alpha   90.00
_cell.angle_beta   90.00
_cell.angle_gamma   90.00
#
_symmetry.space_group_name_H-M   'P 1'
#
loop_
_entity.id
_entity.type
_entity.pdbx_description
1 polymer ?
#
loop_
_entity_poly.entity_id
_entity_poly.type
_entity_poly.pdbx_seq_one_letter_code
_entity_poly.pdbx_strand_id
1 'polypeptide(L)' 'MSHLKDPTTQYYTGEYPKQKQPTPGIQAKMTPVPDCGEKTYVG' A
#
# COMPACT_ATOMS: atom_id res chain seq x y z
N MET A 1 -1.20 -16.39 -21.35
CA MET A 1 -1.95 -15.14 -21.10
C MET A 1 -1.02 -14.17 -20.40
N SER A 2 -0.45 -13.19 -21.10
CA SER A 2 0.38 -12.17 -20.47
C SER A 2 -0.52 -11.29 -19.60
N HIS A 3 -0.55 -11.55 -18.29
CA HIS A 3 -1.15 -10.66 -17.31
C HIS A 3 -0.24 -9.44 -17.15
N LEU A 4 -0.17 -8.60 -18.19
CA LEU A 4 0.50 -7.31 -18.12
C LEU A 4 -0.34 -6.44 -17.18
N LYS A 5 0.17 -6.20 -15.98
CA LYS A 5 -0.45 -5.26 -15.04
C LYS A 5 0.02 -3.87 -15.38
N ASP A 6 -0.91 -2.94 -15.53
CA ASP A 6 -0.59 -1.53 -15.68
C ASP A 6 0.01 -1.01 -14.36
N PRO A 7 1.29 -0.59 -14.34
CA PRO A 7 1.94 -0.14 -13.11
C PRO A 7 1.33 1.16 -12.56
N THR A 8 0.63 1.95 -13.39
CA THR A 8 0.05 3.24 -12.98
C THR A 8 -1.14 3.07 -12.04
N THR A 9 -1.81 1.92 -12.10
CA THR A 9 -3.00 1.58 -11.29
C THR A 9 -2.80 0.35 -10.42
N GLN A 10 -1.55 -0.14 -10.32
CA GLN A 10 -1.22 -1.37 -9.60
C GLN A 10 -1.35 -1.23 -8.06
N TYR A 11 -1.25 -0.01 -7.53
CA TYR A 11 -1.38 0.31 -6.11
C TYR A 11 -2.47 1.36 -5.89
N TYR A 12 -2.73 1.73 -4.63
CA TYR A 12 -3.77 2.71 -4.31
C TYR A 12 -3.47 4.09 -4.92
N THR A 13 -4.39 4.58 -5.76
CA THR A 13 -4.29 5.87 -6.48
C THR A 13 -5.29 6.93 -5.97
N GLY A 14 -6.09 6.61 -4.95
CA GLY A 14 -7.08 7.52 -4.40
C GLY A 14 -6.49 8.56 -3.44
N GLU A 15 -7.38 9.38 -2.86
CA GLU A 15 -7.00 10.36 -1.85
C GLU A 15 -6.69 9.69 -0.50
N TYR A 16 -5.62 10.14 0.16
CA TYR A 16 -5.28 9.67 1.49
C TYR A 16 -6.00 10.48 2.58
N PRO A 17 -6.63 9.83 3.58
CA PRO A 17 -7.23 10.54 4.71
C PRO A 17 -6.14 11.20 5.57
N LYS A 18 -6.51 12.30 6.24
CA LYS A 18 -5.66 12.92 7.27
C LYS A 18 -5.50 11.95 8.45
N GLN A 19 -4.29 11.44 8.66
CA GLN A 19 -4.00 10.35 9.61
C GLN A 19 -2.73 10.64 10.44
N LYS A 20 -2.79 11.65 11.31
CA LYS A 20 -1.64 12.02 12.15
C LYS A 20 -1.39 10.97 13.23
N GLN A 21 -0.13 10.59 13.43
CA GLN A 21 0.30 9.68 14.50
C GLN A 21 1.53 10.27 15.24
N PRO A 22 1.69 9.99 16.55
CA PRO A 22 2.92 10.33 17.27
C PRO A 22 4.10 9.49 16.78
N THR A 23 5.30 10.06 16.76
CA THR A 23 6.52 9.35 16.37
C THR A 23 6.81 8.19 17.34
N PRO A 24 7.21 7.01 16.85
CA PRO A 24 7.65 6.68 15.48
C PRO A 24 6.54 6.37 14.47
N GLY A 25 5.26 6.39 14.86
CA GLY A 25 4.14 5.96 14.01
C GLY A 25 4.05 4.44 13.90
N ILE A 26 2.86 3.91 13.62
CA ILE A 26 2.58 2.47 13.48
C ILE A 26 1.85 2.25 12.15
N GLN A 27 2.51 1.56 11.22
CA GLN A 27 1.98 1.32 9.87
C GLN A 27 0.64 0.56 9.86
N ALA A 28 0.44 -0.35 10.82
CA ALA A 28 -0.81 -1.10 10.95
C ALA A 28 -2.02 -0.21 11.32
N LYS A 29 -1.79 1.03 11.74
CA LYS A 29 -2.82 2.02 12.09
C LYS A 29 -3.03 3.05 10.96
N MET A 30 -2.40 2.86 9.80
CA MET A 30 -2.58 3.71 8.63
C MET A 30 -3.78 3.25 7.79
N THR A 31 -4.36 4.17 7.04
CA THR A 31 -5.46 3.91 6.11
C THR A 31 -5.12 4.49 4.73
N PRO A 32 -4.96 3.68 3.68
CA PRO A 32 -4.86 2.22 3.72
C PRO A 32 -3.59 1.73 4.43
N VAL A 33 -3.60 0.49 4.91
CA VAL A 33 -2.40 -0.18 5.44
C VAL A 33 -1.44 -0.41 4.26
N PRO A 34 -0.14 -0.07 4.39
CA PRO A 34 0.84 -0.30 3.34
C PRO A 34 0.91 -1.78 2.92
N ASP A 35 1.06 -2.04 1.63
CA ASP A 35 1.40 -3.37 1.10
C ASP A 35 2.93 -3.50 1.12
N CYS A 36 3.47 -4.34 2.00
CA CYS A 36 4.91 -4.60 2.10
C CYS A 36 5.32 -5.91 1.40
N GLY A 37 4.47 -6.41 0.48
CA GLY A 37 4.76 -7.60 -0.30
C GLY A 37 4.43 -8.90 0.43
N GLU A 38 3.75 -8.86 1.58
CA GLU A 38 3.45 -10.03 2.40
C GLU A 38 2.66 -11.10 1.65
N LYS A 39 1.90 -10.71 0.62
CA LYS A 39 1.07 -11.60 -0.19
C LYS A 39 1.62 -11.81 -1.61
N THR A 40 2.50 -10.94 -2.07
CA THR A 40 2.86 -10.85 -3.50
C THR A 40 4.33 -11.16 -3.77
N TYR A 41 5.21 -11.00 -2.78
CA TYR A 41 6.62 -11.34 -2.93
C TYR A 41 6.82 -12.87 -2.91
N VAL A 42 7.56 -13.37 -3.90
CA VAL A 42 8.00 -14.77 -4.01
C VAL A 42 9.51 -14.72 -4.21
N GLY A 43 10.25 -15.42 -3.35
CA GLY A 43 11.73 -15.43 -3.33
C GLY A 43 12.37 -16.16 -4.50
#